data_AF-A0A3D4URP4-F1
#
_entry.id   AF-A0A3D4URP4-F1
#
_cell.length_a   1.000
_cell.length_b   1.000
_cell.length_c   1.000
_cell.angle_alpha   90.00
_cell.angle_beta   90.00
_cell.angle_gamma   90.00
#
_symmetry.space_group_name_H-M   'P 1'
#
loop_
_entity.id
_entity.type
_entity.pdbx_description
1 polymer ?
#
loop_
_entity_poly.entity_id
_entity_poly.type
_entity_poly.pdbx_seq_one_letter_code
_entity_poly.pdbx_strand_id
1 'polypeptide(L)'
;KFSDLDVHLIVDFSSVVDCKTEFVDEYLRDKKTIWQLTHDIKIYGAPVEVYAEEQVPSRKSQGVYSLTNDSWHKKPKKEKVDLQDALLKSKIDHHVHMIDYALKHHADEEGTLAKIKERIRNMRGSAVRKAGEFSVENLVFKELRNRGILDKMTKHIRELQDRKLSLRNKK
;
A
#
# COMPACT_ATOMS: atom_id res chain seq x y z
N LYS A 1 2.96 -10.58 -3.28
CA LYS A 1 3.60 -9.67 -4.25
C LYS A 1 4.81 -9.02 -3.56
N PHE A 2 6.03 -9.30 -4.05
CA PHE A 2 7.28 -8.80 -3.45
C PHE A 2 7.37 -7.27 -3.50
N SER A 3 8.38 -6.69 -2.83
CA SER A 3 8.59 -5.24 -2.77
C SER A 3 8.49 -4.63 -4.16
N ASP A 4 7.63 -3.63 -4.28
CA ASP A 4 7.35 -2.92 -5.51
C ASP A 4 8.54 -1.97 -5.81
N LEU A 5 8.91 -1.79 -7.08
CA LEU A 5 9.95 -0.84 -7.49
C LEU A 5 9.28 0.50 -7.78
N ASP A 6 9.64 1.53 -7.02
CA ASP A 6 9.11 2.87 -7.20
C ASP A 6 10.06 3.70 -8.06
N VAL A 7 9.56 4.27 -9.16
CA VAL A 7 10.26 5.25 -10.00
C VAL A 7 9.68 6.62 -9.70
N HIS A 8 10.51 7.50 -9.16
CA HIS A 8 10.12 8.87 -8.80
C HIS A 8 10.64 9.85 -9.86
N LEU A 9 9.72 10.49 -10.56
CA LEU A 9 9.98 11.66 -11.40
C LEU A 9 9.86 12.88 -10.50
N ILE A 10 10.99 13.53 -10.21
CA ILE A 10 11.02 14.73 -9.38
C ILE A 10 10.59 15.92 -10.23
N VAL A 11 9.46 16.52 -9.87
CA VAL A 11 8.85 17.64 -10.59
C VAL A 11 8.78 18.85 -9.67
N ASP A 12 9.23 19.99 -10.17
CA ASP A 12 8.98 21.28 -9.51
C ASP A 12 7.55 21.73 -9.85
N PHE A 13 6.64 21.64 -8.89
CA PHE A 13 5.22 21.95 -9.14
C PHE A 13 5.01 23.41 -9.53
N SER A 14 5.87 24.32 -9.03
CA SER A 14 5.80 25.74 -9.37
C SER A 14 6.08 26.00 -10.86
N SER A 15 6.80 25.09 -11.52
CA SER A 15 7.09 25.17 -12.96
C SER A 15 5.97 24.62 -13.86
N VAL A 16 5.02 23.88 -13.30
CA VAL A 16 3.98 23.18 -14.06
C VAL A 16 2.73 24.04 -14.21
N VAL A 17 2.24 24.61 -13.11
CA VAL A 17 1.00 25.41 -13.06
C VAL A 17 1.03 26.38 -11.88
N ASP A 18 0.49 27.59 -12.08
CA ASP A 18 0.25 28.54 -10.99
C ASP A 18 -1.05 28.18 -10.27
N CYS A 19 -1.00 27.13 -9.45
CA CYS A 19 -2.13 26.72 -8.61
C CYS A 19 -1.64 26.11 -7.29
N LYS A 20 -2.59 25.79 -6.42
CA LYS A 20 -2.28 25.21 -5.11
C LYS A 20 -1.56 23.88 -5.26
N THR A 21 -0.44 23.71 -4.56
CA THR A 21 0.38 22.49 -4.54
C THR A 21 -0.45 21.24 -4.29
N GLU A 22 -1.45 21.31 -3.42
CA GLU A 22 -2.33 20.18 -3.10
C GLU A 22 -3.12 19.69 -4.33
N PHE A 23 -3.56 20.60 -5.19
CA PHE A 23 -4.26 20.25 -6.42
C PHE A 23 -3.33 19.55 -7.41
N VAL A 24 -2.08 20.00 -7.52
CA VAL A 24 -1.08 19.37 -8.39
C VAL A 24 -0.74 17.96 -7.90
N ASP A 25 -0.55 17.78 -6.58
CA ASP A 25 -0.32 16.46 -5.98
C ASP A 25 -1.49 15.50 -6.24
N GLU A 26 -2.73 15.96 -6.02
CA GLU A 26 -3.93 15.15 -6.29
C GLU A 26 -4.03 14.76 -7.77
N TYR A 27 -3.86 15.72 -8.68
CA TYR A 27 -3.88 15.49 -10.12
C TYR A 27 -2.82 14.47 -10.56
N LEU A 28 -1.58 14.59 -10.09
CA LEU A 28 -0.51 13.67 -10.45
C LEU A 28 -0.73 12.27 -9.88
N ARG A 29 -1.33 12.14 -8.69
CA ARG A 29 -1.76 10.85 -8.12
C ARG A 29 -2.85 10.17 -8.94
N ASP A 30 -3.80 10.94 -9.47
CA ASP A 30 -4.81 10.41 -10.36
C ASP A 30 -4.21 9.94 -11.68
N LYS A 31 -3.29 10.72 -12.26
CA LYS A 31 -2.53 10.31 -13.46
C LYS A 31 -1.70 9.06 -13.23
N LYS A 32 -1.05 8.94 -12.06
CA LYS A 32 -0.39 7.70 -11.63
C LYS A 32 -1.36 6.53 -11.66
N THR A 33 -2.55 6.69 -11.08
CA THR A 33 -3.55 5.61 -11.02
C THR A 33 -3.96 5.17 -12.42
N ILE A 34 -4.25 6.12 -13.32
CA ILE A 34 -4.58 5.82 -14.71
C ILE A 34 -3.42 5.11 -15.42
N TRP A 35 -2.19 5.59 -15.23
CA TRP A 35 -0.99 4.96 -15.81
C TRP A 35 -0.85 3.50 -15.36
N GLN A 36 -0.99 3.22 -14.07
CA GLN A 36 -0.94 1.87 -13.49
C GLN A 36 -2.04 0.94 -14.01
N LEU A 37 -3.22 1.48 -14.32
CA LEU A 37 -4.33 0.71 -14.90
C LEU A 37 -4.16 0.42 -16.39
N THR A 38 -3.33 1.21 -17.09
CA THR A 38 -3.20 1.17 -18.55
C THR A 38 -1.87 0.58 -19.03
N HIS A 39 -0.89 0.40 -18.13
CA HIS A 39 0.46 -0.09 -18.46
C HIS A 39 0.89 -1.21 -17.52
N ASP A 40 1.55 -2.25 -18.05
CA ASP A 40 2.16 -3.35 -17.28
C ASP A 40 3.68 -3.30 -17.43
N ILE A 41 4.33 -2.42 -16.68
CA ILE A 41 5.80 -2.21 -16.74
C ILE A 41 6.48 -3.06 -15.67
N LYS A 42 7.54 -3.78 -16.05
CA LYS A 42 8.33 -4.62 -15.14
C LYS A 42 9.83 -4.43 -15.34
N ILE A 43 10.57 -4.42 -14.24
CA ILE A 43 12.04 -4.48 -14.22
C ILE A 43 12.42 -5.82 -13.59
N TYR A 44 13.07 -6.70 -14.35
CA TYR A 44 13.39 -8.07 -13.93
C TYR A 44 12.17 -8.85 -13.37
N GLY A 45 10.99 -8.62 -13.97
CA GLY A 45 9.72 -9.25 -13.54
C GLY A 45 9.06 -8.60 -12.33
N ALA A 46 9.73 -7.67 -11.64
CA ALA A 46 9.12 -6.88 -10.58
C ALA A 46 8.29 -5.72 -11.16
N PRO A 47 7.04 -5.53 -10.73
CA PRO A 47 6.20 -4.43 -11.21
C PRO A 47 6.77 -3.08 -10.79
N VAL A 48 6.63 -2.10 -11.68
CA VAL A 48 7.08 -0.73 -11.44
C VAL A 48 5.90 0.17 -11.12
N GLU A 49 6.01 0.95 -10.06
CA GLU A 49 5.10 2.05 -9.75
C GLU A 49 5.77 3.38 -10.09
N VAL A 50 5.12 4.19 -10.92
CA VAL A 50 5.64 5.51 -11.31
C VAL A 50 4.97 6.59 -10.48
N TYR A 51 5.75 7.49 -9.92
CA TYR A 51 5.31 8.66 -9.16
C TYR A 51 5.86 9.91 -9.82
N ALA A 52 5.01 10.91 -10.01
CA ALA A 52 5.43 12.28 -10.31
C ALA A 52 5.11 13.11 -9.09
N GLU A 53 6.14 13.60 -8.40
CA GLU A 53 6.00 14.26 -7.11
C GLU A 53 7.12 15.29 -6.89
N GLU A 54 6.92 16.19 -5.94
CA GLU A 54 8.01 17.03 -5.44
C GLU A 54 9.07 16.19 -4.71
N GLN A 55 10.22 16.80 -4.45
CA GLN A 55 11.31 16.15 -3.74
C GLN A 55 10.88 15.69 -2.33
N VAL A 56 10.65 14.38 -2.17
CA VAL A 56 10.37 13.77 -0.85
C VAL A 56 11.66 13.22 -0.23
N PRO A 57 11.89 13.39 1.09
CA PRO A 57 13.02 12.77 1.77
C PRO A 57 12.96 11.24 1.70
N SER A 58 14.04 10.61 1.23
CA SER A 58 14.15 9.15 1.20
C SER A 58 14.15 8.54 2.61
N ARG A 59 13.53 7.37 2.77
CA ARG A 59 13.51 6.68 4.08
C ARG A 59 14.88 6.13 4.46
N LYS A 60 15.15 6.01 5.77
CA LYS A 60 16.44 5.54 6.30
C LYS A 60 16.89 4.16 5.76
N SER A 61 15.98 3.23 5.50
CA SER A 61 16.30 1.88 4.99
C SER A 61 16.21 1.72 3.46
N GLN A 62 15.75 2.75 2.73
CA GLN A 62 15.50 2.63 1.29
C GLN A 62 16.78 2.84 0.48
N GLY A 63 16.98 2.00 -0.54
CA GLY A 63 17.98 2.23 -1.58
C GLY A 63 17.47 3.25 -2.59
N VAL A 64 18.31 4.19 -3.02
CA VAL A 64 17.98 5.24 -3.99
C VAL A 64 19.00 5.21 -5.12
N TYR A 65 18.53 4.93 -6.33
CA TYR A 65 19.33 4.91 -7.56
C TYR A 65 18.93 6.08 -8.46
N SER A 66 19.92 6.79 -8.98
CA SER A 66 19.71 7.83 -9.99
C SER A 66 19.65 7.19 -11.36
N LEU A 67 18.51 7.28 -12.03
CA LEU A 67 18.37 6.80 -13.41
C LEU A 67 19.11 7.72 -14.41
N THR A 68 19.20 9.02 -14.13
CA THR A 68 19.84 10.00 -15.01
C THR A 68 21.36 10.03 -14.85
N ASN A 69 21.85 9.85 -13.62
CA ASN A 69 23.29 9.87 -13.31
C ASN A 69 23.91 8.47 -13.19
N ASP A 70 23.16 7.42 -13.54
CA ASP A 70 23.56 6.00 -13.49
C ASP A 70 24.36 5.62 -12.23
N SER A 71 23.87 6.01 -11.06
CA SER A 71 24.63 5.87 -9.81
C SER A 71 23.74 5.77 -8.57
N TRP A 72 24.27 5.12 -7.52
CA TRP A 72 23.59 5.03 -6.23
C TRP A 72 23.75 6.34 -5.46
N HIS A 73 22.63 7.06 -5.25
CA HIS A 73 22.58 8.09 -4.21
C HIS A 73 22.65 7.46 -2.82
N LYS A 74 22.02 6.29 -2.66
CA LYS A 74 22.02 5.52 -1.42
C LYS A 74 21.93 4.04 -1.70
N LYS A 75 23.03 3.32 -1.48
CA LYS A 75 23.06 1.87 -1.71
C LYS A 75 22.30 1.13 -0.61
N PRO A 76 21.37 0.21 -0.94
CA PRO A 76 20.65 -0.57 0.05
C PRO A 76 21.60 -1.52 0.78
N LYS A 77 21.30 -1.81 2.05
CA LYS A 77 21.98 -2.82 2.84
C LYS A 77 21.07 -4.03 2.97
N LYS A 78 21.64 -5.23 2.83
CA LYS A 78 20.91 -6.47 3.12
C LYS A 78 20.74 -6.57 4.63
N GLU A 79 19.49 -6.60 5.09
CA GLU A 79 19.14 -6.86 6.47
C GLU A 79 18.62 -8.29 6.61
N LYS A 80 19.06 -9.00 7.66
CA LYS A 80 18.54 -10.33 7.98
C LYS A 80 17.30 -10.17 8.84
N VAL A 81 16.21 -10.80 8.40
CA VAL A 81 14.93 -10.81 9.11
C VAL A 81 14.58 -12.25 9.40
N ASP A 82 14.27 -12.55 10.65
CA ASP A 82 13.73 -13.86 11.00
C ASP A 82 12.23 -13.90 10.70
N LEU A 83 11.88 -14.52 9.58
CA LEU A 83 10.49 -14.73 9.18
C LEU A 83 9.86 -15.97 9.85
N GLN A 84 10.65 -16.77 10.58
CA GLN A 84 10.18 -17.96 11.29
C GLN A 84 9.78 -17.67 12.74
N ASP A 85 9.94 -16.42 13.18
CA ASP A 85 9.56 -15.93 14.49
C ASP A 85 8.12 -16.34 14.86
N ALA A 86 7.98 -16.97 16.03
CA ALA A 86 6.70 -17.50 16.48
C ALA A 86 5.67 -16.40 16.78
N LEU A 87 6.12 -15.22 17.22
CA LEU A 87 5.26 -14.06 17.47
C LEU A 87 4.72 -13.50 16.14
N LEU A 88 5.55 -13.44 15.10
CA LEU A 88 5.14 -13.04 13.75
C LEU A 88 4.05 -13.98 13.22
N LYS A 89 4.27 -15.29 13.27
CA LYS A 89 3.28 -16.30 12.84
C LYS A 89 1.96 -16.18 13.60
N SER A 90 2.05 -16.12 14.93
CA SER A 90 0.86 -15.98 15.80
C SER A 90 0.05 -14.73 15.47
N LYS A 91 0.72 -13.59 15.22
CA LYS A 91 0.04 -12.35 14.80
C LYS A 91 -0.61 -12.49 13.42
N ILE A 92 0.08 -13.10 12.45
CA ILE A 92 -0.50 -13.36 11.12
C ILE A 92 -1.77 -14.18 11.27
N ASP A 93 -1.72 -15.30 11.98
CA ASP A 93 -2.85 -16.22 12.14
C ASP A 93 -4.01 -15.55 12.88
N HIS A 94 -3.74 -14.75 13.90
CA HIS A 94 -4.75 -13.95 14.59
C HIS A 94 -5.49 -13.00 13.64
N HIS A 95 -4.75 -12.27 12.79
CA HIS A 95 -5.35 -11.36 11.83
C HIS A 95 -6.11 -12.07 10.71
N VAL A 96 -5.59 -13.20 10.21
CA VAL A 96 -6.28 -14.06 9.24
C VAL A 96 -7.63 -14.50 9.83
N HIS A 97 -7.60 -15.08 11.03
CA HIS A 97 -8.79 -15.58 11.70
C HIS A 97 -9.83 -14.47 11.92
N MET A 98 -9.39 -13.30 12.42
CA MET A 98 -10.28 -12.15 12.64
C MET A 98 -10.94 -11.67 11.34
N ILE A 99 -10.18 -11.57 10.24
CA ILE A 99 -10.71 -11.12 8.94
C ILE A 99 -11.68 -12.15 8.36
N ASP A 100 -11.31 -13.44 8.36
CA ASP A 100 -12.17 -14.49 7.82
C ASP A 100 -13.45 -14.67 8.65
N TYR A 101 -13.35 -14.58 9.98
CA TYR A 101 -14.52 -14.59 10.86
C TYR A 101 -15.45 -13.40 10.57
N ALA A 102 -14.91 -12.19 10.45
CA ALA A 102 -15.70 -11.01 10.11
C ALA A 102 -16.35 -11.12 8.72
N LEU A 103 -15.62 -11.62 7.71
CA LEU A 103 -16.16 -11.86 6.37
C LEU A 103 -17.30 -12.90 6.36
N LYS A 104 -17.24 -13.89 7.25
CA LYS A 104 -18.24 -14.97 7.31
C LYS A 104 -19.47 -14.61 8.14
N HIS A 105 -19.30 -13.87 9.23
CA HIS A 105 -20.34 -13.71 10.25
C HIS A 105 -20.83 -12.26 10.44
N HIS A 106 -20.00 -11.26 10.12
CA HIS A 106 -20.26 -9.85 10.45
C HIS A 106 -20.03 -8.94 9.24
N ALA A 107 -20.21 -9.50 8.04
CA ALA A 107 -19.97 -8.81 6.77
C ALA A 107 -20.77 -7.51 6.64
N ASP A 108 -22.05 -7.54 7.02
CA ASP A 108 -22.99 -6.42 6.86
C ASP A 108 -23.15 -5.55 8.13
N GLU A 109 -22.48 -5.90 9.25
CA GLU A 109 -22.56 -5.11 10.47
C GLU A 109 -21.78 -3.80 10.31
N GLU A 110 -22.46 -2.67 10.64
CA GLU A 110 -22.30 -1.23 10.34
C GLU A 110 -20.91 -0.64 9.98
N GLY A 111 -19.83 -1.36 10.21
CA GLY A 111 -18.52 -1.07 9.65
C GLY A 111 -17.43 -2.02 10.14
N THR A 112 -17.75 -3.26 10.52
CA THR A 112 -16.80 -4.17 11.18
C THR A 112 -15.54 -4.39 10.34
N LEU A 113 -15.69 -4.72 9.05
CA LEU A 113 -14.56 -4.87 8.13
C LEU A 113 -13.81 -3.55 7.89
N ALA A 114 -14.51 -2.41 7.88
CA ALA A 114 -13.89 -1.10 7.74
C ALA A 114 -13.02 -0.75 8.96
N LYS A 115 -13.49 -1.04 10.18
CA LYS A 115 -12.74 -0.88 11.43
C LYS A 115 -11.51 -1.79 11.47
N ILE A 116 -11.63 -3.04 11.03
CA ILE A 116 -10.49 -3.96 10.91
C ILE A 116 -9.46 -3.41 9.92
N LYS A 117 -9.89 -2.95 8.76
CA LYS A 117 -9.04 -2.32 7.75
C LYS A 117 -8.30 -1.10 8.30
N GLU A 118 -9.00 -0.23 9.02
CA GLU A 118 -8.41 0.95 9.66
C GLU A 118 -7.37 0.57 10.72
N ARG A 119 -7.69 -0.40 11.59
CA ARG A 119 -6.75 -0.90 12.61
C ARG A 119 -5.47 -1.43 11.98
N ILE A 120 -5.57 -2.22 10.91
CA ILE A 120 -4.41 -2.75 10.18
C ILE A 120 -3.58 -1.61 9.56
N ARG A 121 -4.23 -0.59 8.99
CA ARG A 121 -3.56 0.61 8.44
C ARG A 121 -2.80 1.39 9.53
N ASN A 122 -3.43 1.63 10.68
CA ASN A 122 -2.83 2.37 11.79
C ASN A 122 -1.67 1.60 12.44
N MET A 123 -1.83 0.28 12.57
CA MET A 123 -0.80 -0.65 13.03
C MET A 123 0.44 -0.57 12.12
N ARG A 124 0.26 -0.71 10.80
CA ARG A 124 1.35 -0.55 9.82
C ARG A 124 2.02 0.82 9.92
N GLY A 125 1.23 1.89 9.96
CA GLY A 125 1.75 3.26 10.00
C GLY A 125 2.62 3.53 11.22
N SER A 126 2.17 3.07 12.40
CA SER A 126 2.94 3.21 13.63
C SER A 126 4.21 2.36 13.65
N ALA A 127 4.15 1.14 13.13
CA ALA A 127 5.28 0.22 13.07
C ALA A 127 6.40 0.69 12.15
N VAL A 128 6.05 1.16 10.95
CA VAL A 128 7.00 1.75 9.98
C VAL A 128 7.70 2.97 10.56
N ARG A 129 6.99 3.82 11.31
CA ARG A 129 7.59 5.00 11.96
C ARG A 129 8.54 4.63 13.09
N LYS A 130 8.21 3.61 13.91
CA LYS A 130 8.97 3.26 15.12
C LYS A 130 10.18 2.37 14.84
N ALA A 131 9.98 1.28 14.10
CA ALA A 131 10.97 0.22 13.94
C ALA A 131 11.31 -0.06 12.47
N GLY A 132 10.83 0.77 11.55
CA GLY A 132 11.19 0.70 10.14
C GLY A 132 10.51 -0.45 9.39
N GLU A 133 11.14 -0.86 8.29
CA GLU A 133 10.56 -1.78 7.32
C GLU A 133 10.36 -3.20 7.84
N PHE A 134 11.18 -3.63 8.79
CA PHE A 134 11.17 -4.99 9.34
C PHE A 134 10.45 -5.10 10.68
N SER A 135 9.71 -4.06 11.06
CA SER A 135 8.79 -4.13 12.19
C SER A 135 7.79 -5.26 12.01
N VAL A 136 7.53 -6.03 13.08
CA VAL A 136 6.68 -7.22 13.07
C VAL A 136 5.31 -6.92 12.45
N GLU A 137 4.70 -5.80 12.83
CA GLU A 137 3.42 -5.36 12.30
C GLU A 137 3.45 -5.02 10.80
N ASN A 138 4.55 -4.47 10.27
CA ASN A 138 4.68 -4.23 8.84
C ASN A 138 4.88 -5.55 8.08
N LEU A 139 5.58 -6.53 8.68
CA LEU A 139 5.70 -7.88 8.13
C LEU A 139 4.35 -8.60 8.12
N VAL A 140 3.57 -8.52 9.20
CA VAL A 140 2.18 -9.01 9.26
C VAL A 140 1.35 -8.40 8.14
N PHE A 141 1.38 -7.07 7.98
CA PHE A 141 0.68 -6.39 6.89
C PHE A 141 1.10 -6.90 5.51
N LYS A 142 2.41 -7.00 5.27
CA LYS A 142 2.97 -7.51 4.00
C LYS A 142 2.49 -8.93 3.73
N GLU A 143 2.44 -9.79 4.75
CA GLU A 143 1.99 -11.17 4.61
C GLU A 143 0.48 -11.25 4.30
N LEU A 144 -0.36 -10.50 5.01
CA LEU A 144 -1.80 -10.42 4.73
C LEU A 144 -2.09 -9.90 3.31
N ARG A 145 -1.31 -8.92 2.84
CA ARG A 145 -1.35 -8.42 1.45
C ARG A 145 -0.95 -9.53 0.48
N ASN A 146 0.16 -10.22 0.75
CA ASN A 146 0.71 -11.25 -0.14
C ASN A 146 -0.22 -12.44 -0.32
N ARG A 147 -0.98 -12.80 0.72
CA ARG A 147 -1.99 -13.85 0.68
C ARG A 147 -3.32 -13.41 0.03
N GLY A 148 -3.45 -12.15 -0.40
CA GLY A 148 -4.68 -11.61 -1.00
C GLY A 148 -5.83 -11.38 -0.01
N ILE A 149 -5.58 -11.51 1.28
CA ILE A 149 -6.61 -11.38 2.33
C ILE A 149 -7.12 -9.94 2.41
N LEU A 150 -6.21 -8.96 2.33
CA LEU A 150 -6.58 -7.54 2.34
C LEU A 150 -7.37 -7.13 1.09
N ASP A 151 -7.08 -7.74 -0.05
CA ASP A 151 -7.78 -7.49 -1.31
C ASP A 151 -9.19 -8.07 -1.25
N LYS A 152 -9.34 -9.31 -0.76
CA LYS A 152 -10.64 -9.94 -0.51
C LYS A 152 -11.51 -9.08 0.43
N MET A 153 -10.94 -8.62 1.54
CA MET A 153 -11.62 -7.73 2.48
C MET A 153 -12.04 -6.40 1.83
N THR A 154 -11.14 -5.75 1.07
CA THR A 154 -11.44 -4.48 0.41
C THR A 154 -12.49 -4.61 -0.68
N LYS A 155 -12.44 -5.69 -1.48
CA LYS A 155 -13.44 -6.01 -2.48
C LYS A 155 -14.83 -6.15 -1.85
N HIS A 156 -14.92 -6.89 -0.74
CA HIS A 156 -16.18 -7.09 -0.04
C HIS A 156 -16.75 -5.79 0.54
N ILE A 157 -15.91 -4.94 1.15
CA ILE A 157 -16.32 -3.59 1.61
C ILE A 157 -16.91 -2.78 0.45
N ARG A 158 -16.27 -2.80 -0.72
CA ARG A 158 -16.76 -2.09 -1.90
C ARG A 158 -18.10 -2.64 -2.38
N GLU A 159 -18.24 -3.96 -2.47
CA GLU A 159 -19.51 -4.61 -2.84
C GLU A 159 -20.66 -4.24 -1.90
N LEU A 160 -20.39 -4.16 -0.59
CA LEU A 160 -21.35 -3.69 0.41
C LEU A 160 -21.80 -2.25 0.16
N GLN A 161 -20.83 -1.37 -0.11
CA GLN A 161 -21.09 0.03 -0.43
C GLN A 161 -21.91 0.16 -1.72
N ASP A 162 -21.50 -0.54 -2.78
CA ASP A 162 -22.19 -0.54 -4.08
C ASP A 162 -23.63 -1.04 -3.90
N ARG A 163 -23.85 -2.13 -3.14
CA ARG A 163 -25.20 -2.62 -2.82
C ARG A 163 -26.03 -1.60 -2.05
N LYS A 164 -25.46 -0.91 -1.07
CA LYS A 164 -26.15 0.09 -0.25
C LYS A 164 -26.54 1.33 -1.07
N LEU A 165 -25.69 1.72 -2.02
CA LEU A 165 -25.89 2.91 -2.86
C LEU A 165 -26.71 2.60 -4.13
N SER A 166 -26.91 1.33 -4.47
CA SER A 166 -27.70 0.92 -5.63
C SER A 166 -29.20 0.85 -5.30
N LEU A 167 -30.03 1.42 -6.17
CA LEU A 167 -31.48 1.20 -6.16
C LEU A 167 -31.79 -0.11 -6.89
N ARG A 168 -32.65 -0.95 -6.30
CA ARG A 168 -33.22 -2.11 -7.00
C ARG A 168 -34.62 -1.74 -7.50
N ASN A 169 -34.92 -2.02 -8.77
CA ASN A 169 -36.28 -1.89 -9.28
C ASN A 169 -37.22 -2.80 -8.48
N LYS A 170 -38.32 -2.22 -7.97
CA LYS A 170 -39.44 -3.01 -7.46
C LYS A 170 -40.10 -3.66 -8.68
N LYS A 171 -40.11 -4.99 -8.73
CA LYS A 171 -41.08 -5.73 -9.56
C LYS A 171 -42.43 -5.69 -8.88
#